data_AF-A0A3M1YD73-F1
#
_entry.id   AF-A0A3M1YD73-F1
#
_cell.length_a   1.000
_cell.length_b   1.000
_cell.length_c   1.000
_cell.angle_alpha   90.00
_cell.angle_beta   90.00
_cell.angle_gamma   90.00
#
_symmetry.space_group_name_H-M   'P 1'
#
loop_
_entity.id
_entity.type
_entity.pdbx_description
1 polymer ?
#
loop_
_entity_poly.entity_id
_entity_poly.type
_entity_poly.pdbx_seq_one_letter_code
_entity_poly.pdbx_strand_id
1 'polypeptide(L)'
;MKKGKVRFTYFVLFTLVLCVGLVSNAYSAGFAIVEQSVSGLGNAYAGGTASAEDATTLFYNPAGITKLKKAQLILAGHVIIPHAKFKNEGSTHLL
;
A
#
# COMPACT_ATOMS: atom_id res chain seq x y z
N MET A 1 40.35 -25.77 -6.09
CA MET A 1 39.29 -25.34 -5.14
C MET A 1 39.17 -23.82 -4.89
N LYS A 2 40.21 -22.98 -5.04
CA LYS A 2 40.12 -21.53 -4.73
C LYS A 2 39.34 -20.67 -5.76
N LYS A 3 39.43 -20.98 -7.08
CA LYS A 3 38.73 -20.21 -8.15
C LYS A 3 37.20 -20.23 -8.06
N GLY A 4 36.60 -21.32 -7.58
CA GLY A 4 35.14 -21.44 -7.42
C GLY A 4 34.59 -20.57 -6.30
N LYS A 5 35.31 -20.47 -5.17
CA LYS A 5 34.93 -19.60 -4.04
C LYS A 5 34.96 -18.12 -4.44
N VAL A 6 35.95 -17.69 -5.22
CA VAL A 6 36.07 -16.30 -5.68
C VAL A 6 34.93 -15.89 -6.63
N ARG A 7 34.55 -16.74 -7.59
CA ARG A 7 33.41 -16.46 -8.48
C ARG A 7 32.08 -16.41 -7.72
N PHE A 8 31.91 -17.28 -6.72
CA PHE A 8 30.74 -17.27 -5.85
C PHE A 8 30.67 -16.00 -5.01
N THR A 9 31.80 -15.53 -4.46
CA THR A 9 31.87 -14.26 -3.71
C THR A 9 31.45 -13.07 -4.57
N TYR A 10 31.94 -12.95 -5.81
CA TYR A 10 31.53 -11.86 -6.70
C TYR A 10 30.06 -11.92 -7.11
N PHE A 11 29.50 -13.12 -7.30
CA PHE A 11 28.08 -13.29 -7.59
C PHE A 11 27.20 -12.83 -6.41
N VAL A 12 27.59 -13.18 -5.19
CA VAL A 12 26.90 -12.71 -3.97
C VAL A 12 27.03 -11.20 -3.82
N LEU A 13 28.22 -10.62 -4.06
CA LEU A 13 28.43 -9.17 -3.99
C LEU A 13 27.59 -8.42 -5.02
N PHE A 14 27.52 -8.94 -6.26
CA PHE A 14 26.73 -8.35 -7.33
C PHE A 14 25.23 -8.39 -7.01
N THR A 15 24.72 -9.52 -6.51
CA THR A 15 23.32 -9.65 -6.09
C THR A 15 22.99 -8.69 -4.95
N LEU A 16 23.88 -8.55 -3.97
CA LEU A 16 23.71 -7.62 -2.85
C LEU A 16 23.65 -6.16 -3.33
N VAL A 17 24.55 -5.76 -4.23
CA VAL A 17 24.56 -4.41 -4.82
C VAL A 17 23.28 -4.14 -5.62
N LEU A 18 22.79 -5.12 -6.38
CA LEU A 18 21.50 -5.02 -7.09
C LEU A 18 20.31 -4.87 -6.13
N CYS A 19 20.25 -5.65 -5.07
CA CYS A 19 19.19 -5.55 -4.08
C CYS A 19 19.17 -4.18 -3.39
N VAL A 20 20.34 -3.62 -3.07
CA VAL A 20 20.44 -2.28 -2.47
C VAL A 20 20.14 -1.19 -3.48
N GLY A 21 20.50 -1.36 -4.76
CA GLY A 21 20.20 -0.38 -5.81
C GLY A 21 18.72 -0.32 -6.22
N LEU A 22 17.93 -1.34 -5.89
CA LEU A 22 16.49 -1.44 -6.19
C LEU A 22 15.59 -0.98 -5.05
N VAL A 23 16.15 -0.48 -3.95
CA VAL A 23 15.32 0.04 -2.85
C VAL A 23 14.57 1.29 -3.32
N SER A 24 13.24 1.23 -3.26
CA SER A 24 12.35 2.36 -3.55
C SER A 24 11.92 3.03 -2.24
N ASN A 25 11.41 4.25 -2.34
CA ASN A 25 10.83 4.94 -1.19
C ASN A 25 9.64 4.14 -0.65
N ALA A 26 9.68 3.79 0.63
CA ALA A 26 8.56 3.20 1.33
C ALA A 26 7.61 4.32 1.77
N TYR A 27 6.39 4.35 1.22
CA TYR A 27 5.35 5.27 1.65
C TYR A 27 4.55 4.65 2.79
N SER A 28 4.33 5.42 3.86
CA SER A 28 3.39 5.06 4.92
C SER A 28 2.05 5.75 4.66
N ALA A 29 0.95 5.12 5.10
CA ALA A 29 -0.38 5.70 4.94
C ALA A 29 -0.56 7.01 5.75
N GLY A 30 0.11 7.16 6.90
CA GLY A 30 0.00 8.35 7.74
C GLY A 30 -1.45 8.62 8.14
N PHE A 31 -2.02 9.72 7.64
CA PHE A 31 -3.41 10.13 7.83
C PHE A 31 -4.30 9.88 6.60
N ALA A 32 -3.80 9.15 5.59
CA ALA A 32 -4.57 8.83 4.40
C ALA A 32 -5.76 7.93 4.76
N ILE A 33 -6.93 8.31 4.25
CA ILE A 33 -8.21 7.61 4.43
C ILE A 33 -8.65 7.17 3.03
N VAL A 34 -8.94 5.88 2.87
CA VAL A 34 -9.26 5.25 1.59
C VAL A 34 -10.72 4.82 1.48
N GLU A 35 -11.54 5.16 2.46
CA GLU A 35 -12.93 4.75 2.65
C GLU A 35 -13.92 5.44 1.71
N GLN A 36 -13.72 5.29 0.40
CA GLN A 36 -14.62 5.80 -0.65
C GLN A 36 -15.45 4.69 -1.33
N SER A 37 -15.17 3.44 -0.99
CA SER A 37 -15.86 2.28 -1.52
C SER A 37 -16.18 1.28 -0.41
N VAL A 38 -17.45 0.89 -0.32
CA VAL A 38 -17.93 -0.17 0.60
C VAL A 38 -17.58 -1.55 0.06
N SER A 39 -17.68 -1.77 -1.26
CA SER A 39 -17.25 -3.02 -1.90
C SER A 39 -15.74 -3.20 -1.76
N GLY A 40 -14.96 -2.13 -1.94
CA GLY A 40 -13.53 -2.09 -1.65
C GLY A 40 -13.23 -2.38 -0.18
N LEU A 41 -13.94 -1.74 0.75
CA LEU A 41 -13.77 -1.97 2.20
C LEU A 41 -13.94 -3.45 2.56
N GLY A 42 -14.96 -4.11 1.99
CA GLY A 42 -15.24 -5.53 2.22
C GLY A 42 -14.12 -6.48 1.77
N ASN A 43 -13.27 -6.05 0.84
CA ASN A 43 -12.10 -6.80 0.37
C ASN A 43 -10.77 -6.13 0.76
N ALA A 44 -10.77 -5.28 1.79
CA ALA A 44 -9.59 -4.53 2.24
C ALA A 44 -8.86 -3.76 1.12
N TYR A 45 -9.60 -3.30 0.12
CA TYR A 45 -9.11 -2.61 -1.08
C TYR A 45 -8.13 -3.44 -1.94
N ALA A 46 -8.11 -4.77 -1.77
CA ALA A 46 -7.33 -5.64 -2.63
C ALA A 46 -7.85 -5.55 -4.08
N GLY A 47 -6.92 -5.43 -5.03
CA GLY A 47 -7.24 -5.14 -6.43
C GLY A 47 -7.37 -3.64 -6.74
N GLY A 48 -7.56 -2.78 -5.73
CA GLY A 48 -7.50 -1.32 -5.79
C GLY A 48 -8.03 -0.72 -7.10
N THR A 49 -7.15 -0.04 -7.82
CA THR A 49 -7.38 0.63 -9.11
C THR A 49 -7.81 -0.30 -10.26
N ALA A 50 -7.56 -1.61 -10.17
CA ALA A 50 -7.94 -2.56 -11.21
C ALA A 50 -9.39 -3.07 -11.07
N SER A 51 -9.98 -2.90 -9.90
CA SER A 51 -11.33 -3.36 -9.58
C SER A 51 -12.40 -2.43 -10.15
N ALA A 52 -13.48 -3.00 -10.70
CA ALA A 52 -14.59 -2.28 -11.32
C ALA A 52 -15.95 -2.91 -10.97
N GLU A 53 -16.14 -3.27 -9.69
CA GLU A 53 -17.35 -3.90 -9.17
C GLU A 53 -18.57 -2.98 -9.19
N ASP A 54 -18.37 -1.69 -8.90
CA ASP A 54 -19.44 -0.68 -8.87
C ASP A 54 -18.92 0.73 -9.21
N ALA A 55 -19.81 1.71 -9.22
CA ALA A 55 -19.53 3.10 -9.57
C ALA A 55 -18.44 3.78 -8.73
N THR A 56 -18.09 3.24 -7.54
CA THR A 56 -16.97 3.77 -6.74
C THR A 56 -15.63 3.59 -7.43
N THR A 57 -15.53 2.72 -8.45
CA THR A 57 -14.36 2.63 -9.34
C THR A 57 -14.02 3.99 -9.95
N LEU A 58 -14.99 4.90 -10.15
CA LEU A 58 -14.73 6.26 -10.63
C LEU A 58 -13.69 7.00 -9.78
N PHE A 59 -13.70 6.81 -8.46
CA PHE A 59 -12.78 7.49 -7.55
C PHE A 59 -11.34 6.97 -7.69
N TYR A 60 -11.15 5.67 -7.92
CA TYR A 60 -9.83 5.04 -7.98
C TYR A 60 -9.29 4.93 -9.42
N ASN A 61 -10.16 4.61 -10.38
CA ASN A 61 -9.87 4.43 -11.79
C ASN A 61 -11.10 4.73 -12.68
N PRO A 62 -11.23 5.96 -13.21
CA PRO A 62 -12.34 6.34 -14.09
C PRO A 62 -12.53 5.43 -15.32
N ALA A 63 -11.48 4.78 -15.82
CA ALA A 63 -11.59 3.84 -16.93
C ALA A 63 -12.42 2.60 -16.58
N GLY A 64 -12.50 2.24 -15.29
CA GLY A 64 -13.32 1.15 -14.78
C GLY A 64 -14.81 1.30 -15.08
N ILE A 65 -15.32 2.53 -15.26
CA ILE A 65 -16.72 2.78 -15.62
C ILE A 65 -17.12 2.08 -16.91
N THR A 66 -16.18 1.90 -17.85
CA THR A 66 -16.44 1.19 -19.11
C THR A 66 -16.84 -0.28 -18.91
N LYS A 67 -16.58 -0.86 -17.73
CA LYS A 67 -16.96 -2.23 -17.36
C LYS A 67 -18.34 -2.31 -16.71
N LEU A 68 -18.92 -1.17 -16.28
CA LEU A 68 -20.23 -1.12 -15.65
C LEU A 68 -21.33 -1.19 -16.70
N LYS A 69 -22.26 -2.15 -16.55
CA LYS A 69 -23.30 -2.42 -17.57
C LYS A 69 -24.52 -1.52 -17.47
N LYS A 70 -24.70 -0.82 -16.34
CA LYS A 70 -25.88 -0.02 -16.02
C LYS A 70 -25.46 1.21 -15.23
N ALA A 71 -26.27 2.26 -15.29
CA ALA A 71 -26.13 3.40 -14.40
C ALA A 71 -26.31 2.97 -12.94
N GLN A 72 -25.51 3.55 -12.05
CA GLN A 72 -25.50 3.23 -10.63
C GLN A 72 -25.41 4.53 -9.82
N LEU A 73 -26.11 4.54 -8.69
CA LEU A 73 -26.00 5.56 -7.64
C LEU A 73 -25.54 4.84 -6.37
N ILE A 74 -24.46 5.32 -5.75
CA ILE A 74 -23.92 4.75 -4.52
C ILE A 74 -23.98 5.82 -3.43
N LEU A 75 -24.49 5.43 -2.25
CA LEU A 75 -24.47 6.24 -1.04
C LEU A 75 -23.92 5.37 0.08
N ALA A 76 -22.95 5.90 0.83
CA ALA A 76 -22.27 5.17 1.90
C ALA A 76 -21.97 6.09 3.08
N GLY A 77 -21.88 5.49 4.27
CA GLY A 77 -21.38 6.13 5.48
C GLY A 77 -20.33 5.24 6.12
N HIS A 78 -19.23 5.84 6.56
CA HIS A 78 -18.11 5.14 7.20
C HIS A 78 -17.88 5.71 8.60
N VAL A 79 -17.61 4.82 9.57
CA VAL A 79 -17.22 5.20 10.93
C VAL A 79 -15.87 4.57 11.20
N ILE A 80 -14.88 5.41 11.51
CA ILE A 80 -13.50 4.99 11.77
C ILE A 80 -13.22 5.20 13.26
N ILE A 81 -12.87 4.14 13.99
CA ILE A 81 -12.62 4.16 15.43
C ILE A 81 -11.18 3.67 15.69
N PRO A 82 -10.15 4.52 15.53
CA PRO A 82 -8.77 4.13 15.74
C PRO A 82 -8.47 3.94 17.24
N HIS A 83 -7.60 2.98 17.56
CA HIS A 83 -7.11 2.77 18.91
C HIS A 83 -5.58 2.83 18.93
N ALA A 84 -5.03 3.76 19.71
CA ALA A 84 -3.59 3.93 19.88
C ALA A 84 -3.25 3.98 21.38
N LYS A 85 -2.16 3.33 21.77
CA LYS A 85 -1.61 3.38 23.12
C LYS A 85 -0.19 3.95 23.07
N PHE A 86 0.10 4.89 23.95
CA PHE A 86 1.43 5.50 24.07
C PHE A 86 1.92 5.37 25.52
N LYS A 87 3.18 4.97 25.70
CA LYS A 87 3.84 4.91 27.01
C LYS A 87 5.12 5.73 26.93
N ASN A 88 5.22 6.76 27.75
CA ASN A 88 6.41 7.59 27.88
C ASN A 88 7.39 6.91 28.87
N GLU A 89 8.65 6.75 28.50
CA GLU A 89 9.70 6.14 29.32
C GLU A 89 10.79 7.15 29.75
N GLY A 90 10.42 8.42 29.95
CA GLY A 90 11.31 9.42 30.56
C GLY A 90 11.71 10.56 29.63
N SER A 91 10.86 10.94 28.67
CA SER A 91 11.06 12.15 27.89
C SER A 91 11.20 13.36 28.82
N THR A 92 12.35 14.03 28.76
CA THR A 92 12.64 15.30 29.44
C THR A 92 12.65 16.42 28.41
N HIS A 93 12.05 17.55 28.76
CA HIS A 93 12.03 18.74 27.91
C HIS A 93 13.21 19.63 28.29
N LEU A 94 14.02 20.02 27.31
CA LEU A 94 15.12 20.97 27.50
C LEU A 94 14.59 22.40 27.27
N LEU A 95 14.06 23.02 28.33
CA LEU A 95 14.18 24.45 28.62
C LEU A 95 14.51 24.60 30.11
#